data_AF-A0A5S3V5W5-F1
#
_entry.id   AF-A0A5S3V5W5-F1
#
_cell.length_a   1.000
_cell.length_b   1.000
_cell.length_c   1.000
_cell.angle_alpha   90.00
_cell.angle_beta   90.00
_cell.angle_gamma   90.00
#
_symmetry.space_group_name_H-M   'P 1'
#
loop_
_entity.id
_entity.type
_entity.pdbx_description
1 polymer ?
#
loop_
_entity_poly.entity_id
_entity_poly.type
_entity_poly.pdbx_seq_one_letter_code
_entity_poly.pdbx_strand_id
1 'polypeptide(L)'
;MTSLLPLDVASESLQKLGLKDVTKYSIATKKLYIKHIFIKNLDSNLVKPKLTYTDLEFFRTTNAVDGYCYVLVYVFNKRRKKFDMAFFLEDAEAIKGIDTLEAKKRMTDLYSISRNIRGALLGQF
;
A
#
# COMPACT_ATOMS: atom_id res chain seq x y z
N MET A 1 -9.86 20.12 -2.47
CA MET A 1 -9.47 18.70 -2.59
C MET A 1 -10.10 17.95 -1.42
N THR A 2 -11.04 17.05 -1.70
CA THR A 2 -11.68 16.23 -0.65
C THR A 2 -10.74 15.07 -0.33
N SER A 3 -10.32 14.94 0.93
CA SER A 3 -9.54 13.77 1.36
C SER A 3 -10.39 12.51 1.17
N LEU A 4 -9.80 11.46 0.59
CA LEU A 4 -10.44 10.15 0.50
C LEU A 4 -10.33 9.36 1.82
N LEU A 5 -9.50 9.81 2.75
CA LEU A 5 -9.34 9.19 4.05
C LEU A 5 -10.51 9.55 4.96
N PRO A 6 -10.96 8.61 5.81
CA PRO A 6 -11.85 8.93 6.91
C PRO A 6 -11.28 10.04 7.80
N LEU A 7 -12.16 10.88 8.35
CA LEU A 7 -11.78 12.10 9.10
C LEU A 7 -10.91 11.83 10.34
N ASP A 8 -10.97 10.62 10.89
CA ASP A 8 -10.21 10.17 12.06
C ASP A 8 -8.81 9.65 11.72
N VAL A 9 -8.46 9.52 10.44
CA VAL A 9 -7.16 9.04 9.97
C VAL A 9 -6.26 10.20 9.60
N ALA A 10 -5.17 10.37 10.34
CA ALA A 10 -4.07 11.26 9.95
C ALA A 10 -3.10 10.53 9.02
N SER A 11 -2.47 11.27 8.10
CA SER A 11 -1.46 10.75 7.17
C SER A 11 -0.25 11.66 7.06
N GLU A 12 0.94 11.08 7.06
CA GLU A 12 2.22 11.79 6.93
C GLU A 12 3.13 11.08 5.91
N SER A 13 3.62 11.82 4.91
CA SER A 13 4.63 11.31 3.98
C SER A 13 6.00 11.27 4.66
N LEU A 14 6.68 10.12 4.58
CA LEU A 14 8.01 9.92 5.17
C LEU A 14 9.16 10.28 4.22
N GLN A 15 8.88 11.01 3.14
CA GLN A 15 9.88 11.42 2.16
C GLN A 15 11.03 12.25 2.78
N LYS A 16 10.75 13.02 3.84
CA LYS A 16 11.76 13.78 4.60
C LYS A 16 12.80 12.88 5.28
N LEU A 17 12.48 11.60 5.49
CA LEU A 17 13.37 10.59 6.06
C LEU A 17 14.09 9.77 4.98
N GLY A 18 14.06 10.20 3.71
CA GLY A 18 14.64 9.46 2.58
C GLY A 18 13.78 8.29 2.08
N LEU A 19 12.62 8.04 2.69
CA LEU A 19 11.70 6.99 2.28
C LEU A 19 10.75 7.49 1.18
N LYS A 20 11.05 7.12 -0.06
CA LYS A 20 10.23 7.51 -1.20
C LYS A 20 8.89 6.77 -1.18
N ASP A 21 7.78 7.47 -1.43
CA ASP A 21 6.45 6.88 -1.59
C ASP A 21 6.00 6.03 -0.39
N VAL A 22 6.44 6.36 0.83
CA VAL A 22 5.97 5.73 2.07
C VAL A 22 5.13 6.73 2.84
N THR A 23 3.92 6.32 3.22
CA THR A 23 3.02 7.12 4.05
C THR A 23 2.77 6.40 5.36
N LYS A 24 2.93 7.12 6.47
CA LYS A 24 2.46 6.71 7.79
C LYS A 24 1.01 7.16 7.94
N TYR A 25 0.14 6.22 8.27
CA TYR A 25 -1.24 6.48 8.67
C TYR A 25 -1.37 6.25 10.18
N SER A 26 -2.21 7.02 10.84
CA SER A 26 -2.41 6.90 12.28
C SER A 26 -3.83 7.24 12.72
N ILE A 27 -4.33 6.47 13.70
CA ILE A 27 -5.54 6.75 14.48
C ILE A 27 -5.18 6.55 15.96
N ALA A 28 -5.36 7.57 16.79
CA ALA A 28 -4.99 7.55 18.20
C ALA A 28 -3.52 7.06 18.40
N THR A 29 -3.31 5.94 19.09
CA THR A 29 -1.99 5.34 19.33
C THR A 29 -1.56 4.34 18.25
N LYS A 30 -2.45 3.97 17.34
CA LYS A 30 -2.19 2.95 16.32
C LYS A 30 -1.58 3.58 15.07
N LYS A 31 -0.59 2.89 14.50
CA LYS A 31 0.16 3.33 13.32
C LYS A 31 0.13 2.22 12.27
N LEU A 32 0.15 2.64 11.01
CA LEU A 32 0.26 1.78 9.84
C LEU A 32 1.19 2.43 8.83
N TYR A 33 2.07 1.66 8.23
CA TYR A 33 2.99 2.16 7.22
C TYR A 33 2.69 1.52 5.87
N ILE A 34 2.47 2.34 4.85
CA ILE A 34 2.15 1.86 3.50
C ILE A 34 3.18 2.38 2.52
N LYS A 35 3.81 1.45 1.80
CA LYS A 35 4.60 1.76 0.60
C LYS A 35 3.68 1.80 -0.62
N HIS A 36 3.63 2.93 -1.31
CA HIS A 36 2.84 3.12 -2.51
C HIS A 36 3.66 2.76 -3.75
N ILE A 37 3.13 1.88 -4.60
CA ILE A 37 3.81 1.45 -5.84
C ILE A 37 2.85 1.57 -7.00
N PHE A 38 3.33 2.13 -8.12
CA PHE A 38 2.53 2.38 -9.30
C PHE A 38 2.98 1.46 -10.44
N ILE A 39 2.08 0.61 -10.94
CA ILE A 39 2.35 -0.30 -12.04
C ILE A 39 1.47 0.01 -13.26
N LYS A 40 2.08 0.02 -14.44
CA LYS A 40 1.38 0.37 -15.68
C LYS A 40 0.55 -0.77 -16.24
N ASN A 41 1.04 -2.00 -16.12
CA ASN A 41 0.44 -3.19 -16.72
C ASN A 41 0.51 -4.38 -15.76
N LEU A 42 -0.52 -5.24 -15.82
CA LEU A 42 -0.62 -6.53 -15.12
C LEU A 42 -0.50 -7.69 -16.12
N ASP A 43 0.35 -7.54 -17.14
CA ASP A 43 0.39 -8.44 -18.30
C ASP A 43 1.32 -9.66 -18.08
N SER A 44 2.04 -9.69 -16.95
CA SER A 44 2.86 -10.82 -16.51
C SER A 44 2.00 -11.84 -15.77
N ASN A 45 2.44 -13.10 -15.67
CA ASN A 45 1.80 -14.09 -14.79
C ASN A 45 2.08 -13.82 -13.30
N LEU A 46 3.17 -13.09 -13.02
CA LEU A 46 3.61 -12.73 -11.68
C LEU A 46 3.64 -11.21 -11.51
N VAL A 47 3.00 -10.71 -10.45
CA VAL A 47 3.05 -9.32 -10.01
C VAL A 47 4.05 -9.20 -8.88
N LYS A 48 5.21 -8.65 -9.18
CA LYS A 48 6.27 -8.39 -8.21
C LYS A 48 6.65 -6.91 -8.22
N PRO A 49 6.29 -6.15 -7.17
CA PRO A 49 6.68 -4.76 -7.08
C PRO A 49 8.20 -4.58 -7.04
N LYS A 50 8.70 -3.48 -7.61
CA LYS A 50 10.13 -3.14 -7.50
C LYS A 50 10.36 -2.47 -6.15
N LEU A 51 11.09 -3.17 -5.28
CA LEU A 51 11.50 -2.69 -3.96
C LEU A 51 13.00 -2.39 -3.98
N THR A 52 13.38 -1.26 -3.40
CA THR A 52 14.78 -0.89 -3.20
C THR A 52 15.34 -1.55 -1.94
N TYR A 53 16.67 -1.54 -1.78
CA TYR A 53 17.30 -2.00 -0.54
C TYR A 53 16.77 -1.24 0.69
N THR A 54 16.62 0.08 0.59
CA THR A 54 16.08 0.93 1.64
C THR A 54 14.63 0.57 1.99
N ASP A 55 13.81 0.21 1.00
CA ASP A 55 12.43 -0.27 1.27
C ASP A 55 12.45 -1.58 2.08
N LEU A 56 13.33 -2.52 1.73
CA LEU A 56 13.46 -3.80 2.44
C LEU A 56 13.98 -3.61 3.87
N GLU A 57 14.96 -2.72 4.06
CA GLU A 57 15.48 -2.38 5.38
C GLU A 57 14.42 -1.70 6.26
N PHE A 58 13.62 -0.81 5.66
CA PHE A 58 12.47 -0.19 6.32
C PHE A 58 11.42 -1.23 6.75
N PHE A 59 11.08 -2.19 5.88
CA PHE A 59 10.12 -3.24 6.25
C PHE A 59 10.61 -4.10 7.41
N ARG A 60 11.89 -4.48 7.39
CA ARG A 60 12.49 -5.29 8.47
C ARG A 60 12.50 -4.55 9.80
N THR A 61 12.83 -3.25 9.80
CA THR A 61 12.89 -2.44 11.03
C THR A 61 11.49 -2.11 11.56
N THR A 62 10.55 -1.75 10.69
CA THR A 62 9.19 -1.35 11.08
C THR A 62 8.36 -2.51 11.60
N ASN A 63 8.43 -3.68 10.95
CA ASN A 63 7.74 -4.89 11.41
C ASN A 63 8.24 -5.38 12.78
N ALA A 64 9.48 -5.05 13.16
CA ALA A 64 10.06 -5.42 14.44
C ALA A 64 9.63 -4.51 15.61
N VAL A 65 9.15 -3.30 15.35
CA VAL A 65 8.97 -2.26 16.38
C VAL A 65 7.51 -1.86 16.60
N ASP A 66 6.78 -1.51 15.53
CA ASP A 66 5.63 -0.60 15.67
C ASP A 66 4.35 -1.04 14.92
N GLY A 67 4.36 -2.21 14.27
CA GLY A 67 3.18 -2.78 13.63
C GLY A 67 3.07 -2.56 12.12
N TYR A 68 2.29 -3.47 11.54
CA TYR A 68 1.95 -3.72 10.13
C TYR A 68 2.50 -2.73 9.09
N CYS A 69 3.42 -3.23 8.26
CA CYS A 69 3.78 -2.59 7.00
C CYS A 69 3.13 -3.32 5.82
N TYR A 70 2.44 -2.56 4.97
CA TYR A 70 1.87 -3.09 3.73
C TYR A 70 2.45 -2.39 2.50
N VAL A 71 2.35 -3.07 1.37
CA VAL A 71 2.61 -2.49 0.05
C VAL A 71 1.29 -2.31 -0.68
N LEU A 72 0.96 -1.08 -1.05
CA LEU A 72 -0.24 -0.74 -1.80
C LEU A 72 0.13 -0.53 -3.27
N VAL A 73 -0.35 -1.42 -4.13
CA VAL A 73 -0.04 -1.44 -5.56
C VAL A 73 -1.18 -0.81 -6.35
N TYR A 74 -0.91 0.36 -6.93
CA TYR A 74 -1.81 1.09 -7.82
C TYR A 74 -1.65 0.61 -9.25
N VAL A 75 -2.76 0.29 -9.89
CA VAL A 75 -2.80 -0.26 -11.25
C VAL A 75 -3.32 0.79 -12.22
N PHE A 76 -2.56 1.04 -13.28
CA PHE A 76 -2.96 2.01 -14.31
C PHE A 76 -4.10 1.46 -15.16
N ASN A 77 -5.20 2.19 -15.21
CA ASN A 77 -6.34 1.89 -16.06
C ASN A 77 -6.17 2.57 -17.42
N LYS A 78 -5.82 1.79 -18.46
CA LYS A 78 -5.61 2.30 -19.83
C LYS A 78 -6.84 3.04 -20.38
N ARG A 79 -8.06 2.54 -20.10
CA ARG A 79 -9.31 3.13 -20.61
C ARG A 79 -9.58 4.51 -20.00
N ARG A 80 -9.34 4.66 -18.69
CA ARG A 80 -9.60 5.91 -17.95
C ARG A 80 -8.37 6.81 -17.80
N LYS A 81 -7.21 6.36 -18.29
CA LYS A 81 -5.89 7.04 -18.19
C LYS A 81 -5.52 7.48 -16.77
N LYS A 82 -5.86 6.69 -15.75
CA LYS A 82 -5.60 7.01 -14.34
C LYS A 82 -5.34 5.75 -13.50
N PHE A 83 -4.73 5.93 -12.34
CA PHE A 83 -4.61 4.90 -11.30
C PHE A 83 -5.86 4.94 -10.42
N ASP A 84 -6.90 4.19 -10.78
CA ASP A 84 -8.19 4.18 -10.06
C ASP A 84 -8.51 2.87 -9.35
N MET A 85 -7.61 1.90 -9.43
CA MET A 85 -7.69 0.62 -8.72
C MET A 85 -6.36 0.34 -8.03
N ALA A 86 -6.42 -0.32 -6.88
CA ALA A 86 -5.25 -0.79 -6.17
C ALA A 86 -5.55 -2.05 -5.37
N PHE A 87 -4.50 -2.68 -4.85
CA PHE A 87 -4.60 -3.83 -3.95
C PHE A 87 -3.43 -3.85 -2.98
N PHE A 88 -3.63 -4.50 -1.83
CA PHE A 88 -2.62 -4.67 -0.81
C PHE A 88 -1.80 -5.94 -1.01
N LEU A 89 -0.53 -5.85 -0.62
CA LEU A 89 0.38 -6.96 -0.43
C LEU A 89 0.98 -6.88 0.96
N GLU A 90 1.13 -8.03 1.60
CA GLU A 90 2.02 -8.18 2.75
C GLU A 90 3.49 -8.09 2.33
N ASP A 91 4.40 -7.94 3.29
CA ASP A 91 5.84 -7.85 3.03
C ASP A 91 6.38 -9.09 2.29
N ALA A 92 6.01 -10.29 2.72
CA ALA A 92 6.39 -11.55 2.10
C ALA A 92 5.85 -11.66 0.67
N GLU A 93 4.61 -11.23 0.44
CA GLU A 93 3.99 -11.22 -0.88
C GLU A 93 4.63 -10.17 -1.81
N ALA A 94 5.00 -9.00 -1.28
CA ALA A 94 5.71 -7.98 -2.05
C ALA A 94 7.13 -8.42 -2.44
N ILE A 95 7.80 -9.20 -1.59
CA ILE A 95 9.14 -9.76 -1.85
C ILE A 95 9.09 -10.94 -2.84
N LYS A 96 8.16 -11.87 -2.66
CA LYS A 96 8.04 -13.07 -3.50
C LYS A 96 7.31 -12.79 -4.82
N GLY A 97 6.36 -11.87 -4.80
CA GLY A 97 5.37 -11.65 -5.86
C GLY A 97 4.15 -12.54 -5.67
N ILE A 98 3.03 -12.14 -6.28
CA ILE A 98 1.78 -12.91 -6.32
C ILE A 98 1.34 -13.19 -7.75
N ASP A 99 0.50 -14.20 -7.94
CA ASP A 99 -0.11 -14.49 -9.23
C ASP A 99 -1.04 -13.33 -9.68
N THR A 100 -1.06 -13.07 -10.98
CA THR A 100 -1.86 -11.98 -11.55
C THR A 100 -3.37 -12.17 -11.41
N LEU A 101 -3.87 -13.41 -11.43
CA LEU A 101 -5.29 -13.67 -11.14
C LEU A 101 -5.61 -13.31 -9.70
N GLU A 102 -4.72 -13.62 -8.76
CA GLU A 102 -4.88 -13.26 -7.36
C GLU A 102 -4.83 -11.74 -7.16
N ALA A 103 -3.89 -11.05 -7.82
CA ALA A 103 -3.84 -9.59 -7.81
C ALA A 103 -5.15 -8.98 -8.34
N LYS A 104 -5.69 -9.51 -9.44
CA LYS A 104 -6.96 -9.05 -10.03
C LYS A 104 -8.17 -9.31 -9.13
N LYS A 105 -8.19 -10.39 -8.35
CA LYS A 105 -9.26 -10.66 -7.38
C LYS A 105 -9.26 -9.65 -6.22
N ARG A 106 -8.07 -9.27 -5.75
CA ARG A 106 -7.90 -8.33 -4.62
C ARG A 106 -8.01 -6.86 -5.03
N MET A 107 -7.92 -6.56 -6.32
CA MET A 107 -8.07 -5.20 -6.83
C MET A 107 -9.42 -4.61 -6.46
N THR A 108 -9.38 -3.40 -5.90
CA THR A 108 -10.57 -2.64 -5.56
C THR A 108 -10.34 -1.15 -5.83
N ASP A 109 -11.42 -0.37 -5.77
CA ASP A 109 -11.40 1.07 -5.99
C ASP A 109 -10.76 1.82 -4.81
N LEU A 110 -10.33 3.07 -5.05
CA LEU A 110 -9.60 3.86 -4.04
C LEU A 110 -10.44 4.22 -2.80
N TYR A 111 -11.77 4.25 -2.90
CA TYR A 111 -12.64 4.48 -1.75
C TYR A 111 -12.72 3.23 -0.86
N SER A 112 -12.78 2.05 -1.46
CA SER A 112 -12.64 0.78 -0.73
C SER A 112 -11.26 0.64 -0.10
N ILE A 113 -10.19 1.07 -0.78
CA ILE A 113 -8.84 1.12 -0.19
C ILE A 113 -8.79 2.02 1.05
N SER A 114 -9.39 3.22 1.02
CA SER A 114 -9.34 4.10 2.19
C SER A 114 -10.08 3.53 3.40
N ARG A 115 -11.19 2.79 3.17
CA ARG A 115 -11.87 2.00 4.20
C ARG A 115 -10.98 0.88 4.74
N ASN A 116 -10.26 0.17 3.87
CA ASN A 116 -9.32 -0.88 4.26
C ASN A 116 -8.18 -0.32 5.13
N ILE A 117 -7.59 0.83 4.78
CA ILE A 117 -6.55 1.50 5.61
C ILE A 117 -7.07 1.76 7.02
N ARG A 118 -8.29 2.29 7.14
CA ARG A 118 -8.93 2.48 8.45
C ARG A 118 -9.20 1.16 9.17
N GLY A 119 -9.68 0.13 8.47
CA GLY A 119 -9.88 -1.21 9.01
C GLY A 119 -8.59 -1.79 9.58
N ALA A 120 -7.47 -1.71 8.85
CA ALA A 120 -6.15 -2.12 9.30
C ALA A 120 -5.74 -1.39 10.58
N LEU A 121 -5.91 -0.06 10.60
CA LEU A 121 -5.65 0.75 11.80
C LEU A 121 -6.54 0.37 12.98
N LEU A 122 -7.76 -0.14 12.76
CA LEU A 122 -8.63 -0.60 13.83
C LEU A 122 -8.39 -2.05 14.25
N GLY A 123 -7.60 -2.82 13.49
CA GLY A 123 -7.38 -4.25 13.70
C GLY A 123 -8.51 -5.13 13.12
N GLN A 124 -9.16 -4.67 12.06
CA GLN A 124 -10.30 -5.31 11.39
C GLN A 124 -9.94 -5.75 9.96
N PHE A 125 -8.73 -6.26 9.77
CA PHE A 125 -8.19 -6.63 8.46
C PHE A 125 -8.30 -8.13 8.20
#